data_AF-A0A3D8IDF2-F1
#
_entry.id   AF-A0A3D8IDF2-F1
#
_cell.length_a   1.000
_cell.length_b   1.000
_cell.length_c   1.000
_cell.angle_alpha   90.00
_cell.angle_beta   90.00
_cell.angle_gamma   90.00
#
_symmetry.space_group_name_H-M   'P 1'
#
loop_
_entity.id
_entity.type
_entity.pdbx_description
1 polymer ?
#
loop_
_entity_poly.entity_id
_entity_poly.type
_entity_poly.pdbx_seq_one_letter_code
_entity_poly.pdbx_strand_id
1 'polypeptide(L)' 'MLGWFLMLLQLLFIGLKLADKIQWSWWLVLLPTFIYLFLYLFLFTLIMSGLFIGLGLSLSVL' A
#
# COMPACT_ATOMS: atom_id res chain seq x y z
N MET A 1 -4.32 -9.46 7.46
CA MET A 1 -4.07 -8.85 8.79
C MET A 1 -3.56 -7.41 8.66
N LEU A 2 -2.49 -7.15 7.88
CA LEU A 2 -1.92 -5.81 7.68
C LEU A 2 -2.89 -4.76 7.10
N GLY A 3 -3.71 -5.12 6.10
CA GLY A 3 -4.65 -4.17 5.47
C GLY A 3 -5.70 -3.61 6.44
N TRP A 4 -6.30 -4.48 7.25
CA TRP A 4 -7.23 -4.07 8.32
C TRP A 4 -6.57 -3.15 9.34
N PHE A 5 -5.33 -3.45 9.72
CA PHE A 5 -4.57 -2.60 10.63
C PHE A 5 -4.35 -1.20 10.06
N LEU A 6 -3.91 -1.08 8.80
CA LEU A 6 -3.69 0.21 8.14
C LEU A 6 -5.00 1.00 7.96
N MET A 7 -6.12 0.31 7.66
CA MET A 7 -7.44 0.93 7.56
C MET A 7 -7.90 1.51 8.90
N LEU A 8 -7.79 0.74 9.98
CA LEU A 8 -8.15 1.21 11.32
C LEU A 8 -7.24 2.35 11.79
N LEU A 9 -5.94 2.29 11.46
CA LEU A 9 -4.99 3.36 11.74
C LEU A 9 -5.33 4.64 10.95
N GLN A 10 -5.77 4.52 9.70
CA GLN A 10 -6.23 5.64 8.89
C GLN A 10 -7.47 6.31 9.50
N LEU A 11 -8.44 5.51 9.94
CA LEU A 11 -9.63 5.99 10.65
C LEU A 11 -9.27 6.71 11.95
N LEU A 12 -8.33 6.17 12.72
CA LEU A 12 -7.85 6.79 13.95
C LEU A 12 -7.20 8.16 13.69
N PHE A 13 -6.28 8.25 12.73
CA PHE A 13 -5.61 9.52 12.41
C PHE A 13 -6.56 10.58 11.87
N ILE A 14 -7.51 10.19 11.00
CA ILE A 14 -8.56 11.10 10.52
C ILE A 14 -9.42 11.57 11.68
N GLY A 15 -9.87 10.65 12.54
CA GLY A 15 -10.68 10.99 13.72
C GLY A 15 -9.96 11.97 14.66
N LEU A 16 -8.68 11.73 14.95
CA LEU A 16 -7.87 12.61 15.79
C LEU A 16 -7.60 13.97 15.15
N LYS A 17 -7.45 14.03 13.82
CA LYS A 17 -7.29 15.29 13.07
C LYS A 17 -8.57 16.12 13.10
N LEU A 18 -9.72 15.48 12.87
CA LEU A 18 -11.03 16.13 12.90
C LEU A 18 -11.45 16.55 14.31
N ALA A 19 -10.99 15.84 15.35
CA ALA A 19 -11.18 16.20 16.75
C ALA A 19 -10.17 17.24 17.27
N ASP A 20 -9.37 17.85 16.38
CA ASP A 20 -8.33 18.83 16.69
C ASP A 20 -7.28 18.38 17.73
N LYS A 21 -7.16 17.07 17.95
CA LYS A 21 -6.15 16.49 18.86
C LYS A 21 -4.75 16.46 18.27
N ILE A 22 -4.65 16.50 16.94
CA ILE A 22 -3.39 16.45 16.20
C ILE A 22 -3.32 17.60 15.18
N GLN A 23 -2.23 18.38 15.24
CA GLN A 23 -2.00 19.54 14.36
C GLN A 23 -1.22 19.18 13.07
N TRP A 24 -0.96 17.89 12.82
CA TRP A 24 -0.22 17.42 11.65
C TRP A 24 -0.89 17.80 10.32
N SER A 25 -0.09 17.87 9.25
CA SER A 25 -0.60 18.10 7.91
C SER A 25 -1.42 16.91 7.41
N TRP A 26 -2.33 17.15 6.47
CA TRP A 26 -3.14 16.09 5.85
C TRP A 26 -2.29 15.01 5.16
N TRP A 27 -1.10 15.37 4.68
CA TRP A 27 -0.12 14.43 4.13
C TRP A 27 0.32 13.36 5.14
N LEU A 28 0.53 13.78 6.39
CA LEU A 28 0.95 12.88 7.47
C LEU A 28 -0.23 12.04 7.99
N VAL A 29 -1.43 12.62 8.01
CA VAL A 29 -2.68 11.92 8.37
C VAL A 29 -3.01 10.81 7.37
N LEU A 30 -2.70 11.01 6.08
CA LEU A 30 -2.95 10.05 5.00
C LEU A 30 -1.81 9.05 4.76
N LEU A 31 -0.74 9.07 5.58
CA LEU A 31 0.38 8.13 5.48
C LEU A 31 -0.04 6.65 5.42
N PRO A 32 -0.97 6.15 6.27
CA PRO A 32 -1.39 4.75 6.20
C PRO A 32 -1.91 4.35 4.82
N THR A 33 -2.63 5.24 4.15
CA THR A 33 -3.13 5.03 2.78
C THR A 33 -1.99 5.00 1.77
N PHE A 34 -1.04 5.94 1.85
CA PHE A 34 0.12 5.96 0.95
C PHE A 34 0.99 4.71 1.11
N ILE A 35 1.21 4.26 2.34
CA ILE A 35 1.96 3.03 2.63
C ILE A 35 1.26 1.82 2.01
N TYR A 36 -0.07 1.72 2.18
CA TYR A 36 -0.84 0.64 1.59
C TYR A 36 -0.74 0.64 0.05
N LEU A 37 -0.92 1.80 -0.57
CA LEU A 37 -0.84 1.94 -2.02
C LEU A 37 0.55 1.60 -2.56
N PHE A 38 1.61 2.08 -1.90
CA PHE A 38 2.98 1.77 -2.25
C PHE A 38 3.28 0.27 -2.17
N LEU A 39 2.92 -0.38 -1.06
CA LEU A 39 3.08 -1.83 -0.89
C LEU A 39 2.31 -2.62 -1.94
N TYR A 40 1.08 -2.19 -2.24
CA TYR A 40 0.26 -2.84 -3.27
C TYR A 40 0.92 -2.75 -4.65
N LEU A 41 1.32 -1.55 -5.08
CA LEU A 41 1.98 -1.34 -6.38
C LEU A 41 3.33 -2.05 -6.47
N PHE A 42 4.10 -2.04 -5.39
CA PHE A 42 5.39 -2.72 -5.31
C PHE A 42 5.21 -4.24 -5.48
N LEU A 43 4.32 -4.85 -4.70
CA LEU A 43 4.05 -6.29 -4.78
C LEU A 43 3.44 -6.68 -6.13
N PHE A 44 2.52 -5.86 -6.65
CA PHE A 44 1.93 -6.07 -7.97
C PHE A 44 3.02 -6.08 -9.06
N THR A 45 3.91 -5.09 -9.06
CA THR A 45 4.99 -4.99 -10.03
C THR A 45 5.97 -6.17 -9.90
N LEU A 46 6.32 -6.55 -8.66
CA LEU A 46 7.22 -7.66 -8.39
C LEU A 46 6.64 -9.00 -8.86
N ILE A 47 5.36 -9.25 -8.60
CA ILE A 47 4.68 -10.48 -9.04
C ILE A 47 4.55 -10.48 -10.56
N MET A 48 4.09 -9.39 -11.16
CA MET A 48 3.88 -9.30 -12.60
C MET A 48 5.20 -9.45 -13.36
N SER A 49 6.26 -8.75 -12.96
CA SER A 49 7.58 -8.89 -13.58
C SER A 49 8.14 -10.31 -13.47
N GLY A 50 8.05 -10.95 -12.29
CA GLY A 50 8.44 -12.35 -12.13
C GLY A 50 7.64 -13.31 -13.00
N LEU A 51 6.33 -13.08 -13.12
CA LEU A 51 5.43 -13.88 -13.96
C LEU A 51 5.80 -13.73 -15.45
N PHE A 52 6.01 -12.51 -15.94
CA PHE A 52 6.40 -12.26 -17.34
C PHE A 52 7.77 -12.88 -17.68
N ILE A 53 8.75 -12.81 -16.78
CA ILE A 53 10.05 -13.46 -16.97
C ILE A 53 9.88 -14.98 -17.00
N GLY A 54 9.14 -15.56 -16.06
CA GLY A 54 8.88 -17.00 -16.00
C GLY A 54 8.17 -17.53 -17.25
N LEU A 55 7.16 -16.81 -17.74
CA LEU A 55 6.47 -17.15 -19.00
C LEU A 55 7.42 -17.08 -20.20
N GLY A 56 8.23 -16.01 -20.31
CA GLY A 56 9.20 -15.86 -21.39
C GLY A 56 10.20 -17.01 -21.44
N LEU A 57 10.73 -17.43 -20.29
CA LEU A 57 11.62 -18.58 -20.20
C LEU A 57 10.91 -19.89 -20.60
N SER A 58 9.66 -20.10 -20.15
CA SER A 58 8.90 -21.32 -20.47
C SER A 58 8.60 -21.49 -21.96
N LEU A 59 8.35 -20.38 -22.67
CA LEU A 59 8.09 -20.39 -24.11
C LEU A 59 9.36 -20.52 -24.95
N SER A 60 10.52 -20.09 -24.43
CA SER A 60 11.79 -20.19 -25.16
C SER A 60 12.37 -21.62 -25.26
N VAL A 61 11.82 -22.57 -24.49
CA VAL A 61 12.30 -23.96 -24.43
C VAL A 61 11.39 -24.93 -25.24
N LEU A 62 10.28 -24.42 -25.79
CA LEU A 62 9.39 -25.12 -26.73
C LEU A 62 9.88 -24.93 -28.17
#